data_AF-A0A2A7FP92-F1
#
_entry.id   AF-A0A2A7FP92-F1
#
_cell.length_a   1.000
_cell.length_b   1.000
_cell.length_c   1.000
_cell.angle_alpha   90.00
_cell.angle_beta   90.00
_cell.angle_gamma   90.00
#
_symmetry.space_group_name_H-M   'P 1'
#
loop_
_entity.id
_entity.type
_entity.pdbx_description
1 polymer ?
#
loop_
_entity_poly.entity_id
_entity_poly.type
_entity_poly.pdbx_seq_one_letter_code
_entity_poly.pdbx_strand_id
1 'polypeptide(L)'
;MKAYQVSDGEYSRIAFAETAGQARNFGMCEFGIDFIHVEVRRAKWADEYGSENQIPKWAYLLNGWWWECQCGHPQYDETAVVIEDMVYCEDCKPNEEE
;
A
#
# COMPACT_ATOMS: atom_id res chain seq x y z
N MET A 1 -3.54 -6.26 15.81
CA MET A 1 -2.62 -5.15 15.48
C MET A 1 -3.40 -4.12 14.67
N LYS A 2 -3.01 -2.84 14.69
CA LYS A 2 -3.67 -1.79 13.92
C LYS A 2 -2.82 -1.43 12.73
N ALA A 3 -3.44 -1.08 11.62
CA ALA A 3 -2.71 -0.66 10.43
C ALA A 3 -2.46 0.85 10.48
N TYR A 4 -1.22 1.22 10.19
CA TYR A 4 -0.75 2.58 10.13
C TYR A 4 -0.04 2.81 8.81
N GLN A 5 -0.49 3.79 8.04
CA GLN A 5 0.28 4.31 6.92
C GLN A 5 1.43 5.15 7.47
N VAL A 6 2.64 4.73 7.15
CA VAL A 6 3.87 5.47 7.39
C VAL A 6 4.35 6.07 6.07
N SER A 7 4.68 7.35 6.06
CA SER A 7 5.16 8.06 4.86
C SER A 7 6.39 8.88 5.20
N ASP A 8 7.40 8.87 4.32
CA ASP A 8 8.55 9.79 4.40
C ASP A 8 8.34 11.09 3.61
N GLY A 9 7.25 11.16 2.84
CA GLY A 9 6.92 12.28 1.96
C GLY A 9 7.03 11.91 0.49
N GLU A 10 7.90 10.96 0.14
CA GLU A 10 8.03 10.42 -1.21
C GLU A 10 7.41 9.01 -1.33
N TYR A 11 7.67 8.14 -0.35
CA TYR A 11 7.12 6.80 -0.30
C TYR A 11 6.18 6.63 0.89
N SER A 12 5.16 5.82 0.70
CA SER A 12 4.25 5.39 1.76
C SER A 12 4.30 3.86 1.88
N ARG A 13 4.20 3.36 3.11
CA ARG A 13 4.02 1.94 3.43
C ARG A 13 2.97 1.74 4.50
N ILE A 14 2.38 0.54 4.56
CA ILE A 14 1.46 0.16 5.63
C ILE A 14 2.24 -0.67 6.66
N ALA A 15 2.35 -0.16 7.88
CA ALA A 15 2.94 -0.82 9.02
C ALA A 15 1.85 -1.27 10.00
N PHE A 16 1.91 -2.53 10.44
CA PHE A 16 1.03 -3.06 11.47
C PHE A 16 1.68 -2.93 12.85
N ALA A 17 1.06 -2.17 13.74
CA ALA A 17 1.57 -1.92 15.08
C ALA A 17 0.44 -1.79 16.11
N GLU A 18 0.74 -1.90 17.40
CA GLU A 18 -0.28 -1.68 18.44
C GLU A 18 -0.57 -0.19 18.65
N THR A 19 0.44 0.65 18.42
CA THR A 19 0.42 2.09 18.64
C THR A 19 1.06 2.86 17.48
N ALA A 20 0.67 4.11 17.31
CA ALA A 20 1.25 4.99 16.29
C ALA A 20 2.76 5.22 16.51
N GLY A 21 3.22 5.24 17.77
CA GLY A 21 4.65 5.41 18.08
C GLY A 21 5.50 4.22 17.61
N GLN A 22 4.99 2.99 17.74
CA GLN A 22 5.64 1.80 17.19
C GLN A 22 5.68 1.84 15.66
N ALA A 23 4.56 2.19 15.00
CA ALA A 23 4.54 2.35 13.55
C ALA A 23 5.52 3.43 13.07
N ARG A 24 5.61 4.55 13.80
CA ARG A 24 6.56 5.62 13.49
C ARG A 24 8.01 5.17 13.62
N ASN A 25 8.32 4.42 14.68
CA ASN A 25 9.64 3.83 14.86
C ASN A 25 9.97 2.81 13.75
N PHE A 26 8.98 2.04 13.29
CA PHE A 26 9.14 1.16 12.14
C PHE A 26 9.47 1.95 10.87
N GLY A 27 8.70 3.00 10.56
CA GLY A 27 8.97 3.88 9.43
C GLY A 27 10.35 4.55 9.53
N MET A 28 10.75 4.99 10.73
CA MET A 28 12.08 5.56 10.98
C MET A 28 13.20 4.58 10.60
N CYS A 29 13.07 3.31 11.00
CA CYS A 29 14.04 2.28 10.66
C CYS A 29 14.02 1.88 9.18
N GLU A 30 12.83 1.80 8.57
CA GLU A 30 12.67 1.41 7.16
C GLU A 30 13.16 2.49 6.19
N PHE A 31 12.74 3.74 6.41
CA PHE A 31 13.08 4.87 5.55
C PHE A 31 14.44 5.49 5.93
N GLY A 32 14.98 5.19 7.12
CA GLY A 32 16.24 5.76 7.60
C GLY A 32 16.17 7.27 7.89
N ILE A 33 14.97 7.81 8.10
CA ILE A 33 14.73 9.23 8.42
C ILE A 33 14.44 9.40 9.91
N ASP A 34 14.52 10.63 10.44
CA ASP A 34 14.18 10.89 11.83
C ASP A 34 12.71 10.59 12.16
N PHE A 35 12.48 10.16 13.40
CA PHE A 35 11.16 9.90 13.96
C PHE A 35 10.18 11.05 13.71
N ILE A 36 10.64 12.30 13.78
CA ILE A 36 9.81 13.51 13.57
C ILE A 36 9.40 13.75 12.11
N HIS A 37 10.16 13.23 11.15
CA HIS A 37 9.87 13.38 9.72
C HIS A 37 8.93 12.28 9.19
N VAL A 38 8.85 11.14 9.89
CA VAL A 38 7.91 10.07 9.53
C VAL A 38 6.49 10.56 9.78
N GLU A 39 5.68 10.68 8.73
CA GLU A 39 4.23 10.88 8.86
C GLU A 39 3.57 9.54 9.17
N VAL A 40 2.70 9.52 10.19
CA VAL A 40 1.94 8.31 10.55
C VAL A 40 0.46 8.61 10.58
N ARG A 41 -0.30 7.89 9.75
CA ARG A 41 -1.76 7.98 9.68
C ARG A 41 -2.38 6.63 9.93
N ARG A 42 -3.56 6.58 10.51
CA ARG A 42 -4.24 5.32 10.80
C ARG A 42 -4.97 4.82 9.55
N ALA A 43 -4.58 3.66 9.03
CA ALA A 43 -5.17 3.03 7.86
C ALA A 43 -6.25 2.03 8.29
N LYS A 44 -7.39 2.53 8.79
CA LYS A 44 -8.45 1.69 9.39
C LYS A 44 -8.96 0.58 8.49
N TRP A 45 -8.93 0.80 7.18
CA TRP A 45 -9.33 -0.18 6.16
C TRP A 45 -8.41 -1.41 6.13
N ALA A 46 -7.15 -1.25 6.54
CA ALA A 46 -6.17 -2.33 6.56
C ALA A 46 -6.20 -3.13 7.87
N ASP A 47 -6.87 -2.63 8.93
CA ASP A 47 -7.01 -3.34 10.21
C ASP A 47 -7.72 -4.70 10.04
N GLU A 48 -8.57 -4.87 9.02
CA GLU A 48 -9.31 -6.12 8.77
C GLU A 48 -8.44 -7.27 8.23
N TYR A 49 -7.34 -6.95 7.54
CA TYR A 49 -6.48 -7.94 6.88
C TYR A 49 -5.41 -8.54 7.80
N GLY A 50 -5.19 -7.96 8.99
CA GLY A 50 -4.26 -8.48 10.00
C GLY A 50 -2.77 -8.30 9.71
N SER A 51 -2.32 -8.29 8.45
CA SER A 51 -0.92 -8.10 8.03
C SER A 51 -0.81 -7.46 6.62
N GLU A 52 0.34 -6.83 6.29
CA GLU A 52 0.52 -6.17 4.98
C GLU A 52 0.42 -7.15 3.81
N ASN A 53 0.95 -8.36 3.99
CA ASN A 53 0.97 -9.44 2.99
C ASN A 53 -0.40 -10.07 2.76
N GLN A 54 -1.38 -9.79 3.63
CA GLN A 54 -2.74 -10.27 3.47
C GLN A 54 -3.63 -9.22 2.79
N ILE A 55 -3.16 -7.98 2.66
CA ILE A 55 -3.90 -6.92 1.99
C ILE A 55 -3.73 -7.12 0.48
N PRO A 56 -4.81 -7.39 -0.25
CA PRO A 56 -4.74 -7.50 -1.70
C PRO A 56 -4.51 -6.13 -2.35
N LYS A 57 -3.82 -6.09 -3.49
CA LYS A 57 -3.51 -4.82 -4.19
C LYS A 57 -4.74 -3.96 -4.50
N TRP A 58 -5.89 -4.57 -4.79
CA TRP A 58 -7.14 -3.83 -5.05
C TRP A 58 -7.61 -3.03 -3.83
N ALA A 59 -7.37 -3.52 -2.62
CA ALA A 59 -7.73 -2.80 -1.40
C ALA A 59 -6.85 -1.56 -1.19
N TYR A 60 -5.56 -1.63 -1.56
CA TYR A 60 -4.70 -0.44 -1.61
C TYR A 60 -5.27 0.59 -2.58
N LEU A 61 -5.60 0.16 -3.80
CA LEU A 61 -6.10 1.04 -4.87
C LEU A 61 -7.37 1.79 -4.43
N LEU A 62 -8.37 1.09 -3.90
CA LEU A 62 -9.61 1.69 -3.35
C LEU A 62 -9.37 2.74 -2.26
N ASN A 63 -8.25 2.64 -1.56
CA ASN A 63 -7.88 3.58 -0.50
C ASN A 63 -6.96 4.71 -1.00
N GLY A 64 -6.91 4.93 -2.32
CA GLY A 64 -6.18 6.02 -2.96
C GLY A 64 -4.69 5.74 -3.14
N TRP A 65 -4.27 4.48 -3.04
CA TRP A 65 -2.91 4.09 -3.42
C TRP A 65 -2.85 3.83 -4.92
N TRP A 66 -1.64 3.81 -5.44
CA TRP A 66 -1.38 3.44 -6.82
C TRP A 66 -0.38 2.29 -6.83
N TRP A 67 -0.45 1.49 -7.89
CA TRP A 67 0.51 0.43 -8.15
C TRP A 67 1.00 0.56 -9.57
N GLU A 68 2.27 0.24 -9.77
CA GLU A 68 2.85 0.23 -11.10
C GLU A 68 2.39 -1.03 -11.85
N CYS A 69 1.83 -0.82 -13.04
CA CYS A 69 1.56 -1.93 -13.96
C CYS A 69 2.88 -2.48 -14.51
N GLN A 70 2.88 -3.72 -15.01
CA GLN A 70 3.98 -4.31 -15.80
C GLN A 70 4.56 -3.41 -16.90
N CYS A 71 3.79 -2.46 -17.44
CA CYS A 71 4.25 -1.52 -18.47
C CYS A 71 4.97 -0.28 -17.92
N GLY A 72 5.10 -0.14 -16.59
CA GLY A 72 5.69 1.03 -15.94
C GLY A 72 4.72 2.21 -15.75
N HIS A 73 3.44 2.07 -16.11
CA HIS A 73 2.45 3.13 -15.89
C HIS A 73 1.79 2.98 -14.51
N PRO A 74 1.68 4.07 -13.73
CA PRO A 74 0.95 4.05 -12.47
C PRO A 74 -0.54 3.83 -12.73
N GLN A 75 -1.10 2.84 -12.06
CA GLN A 75 -2.52 2.53 -12.10
C GLN A 75 -3.16 2.89 -10.76
N TYR A 76 -4.33 3.51 -10.85
CA TYR A 76 -5.15 3.94 -9.71
C TYR A 76 -6.42 3.09 -9.67
N ASP A 77 -7.20 3.19 -8.60
CA ASP A 77 -8.49 2.48 -8.44
C ASP A 77 -9.36 2.44 -9.71
N GLU A 78 -9.44 3.55 -10.41
CA GLU A 78 -10.28 3.71 -11.61
C GLU A 78 -9.77 2.96 -12.86
N THR A 79 -8.46 2.74 -12.99
CA THR A 79 -7.83 2.18 -14.21
C THR A 79 -7.13 0.84 -13.95
N ALA A 80 -6.89 0.50 -12.69
CA ALA A 80 -6.17 -0.68 -12.27
C ALA A 80 -7.04 -1.93 -12.40
N VAL A 81 -6.53 -2.92 -13.13
CA VAL A 81 -7.10 -4.26 -13.21
C VAL A 81 -6.27 -5.17 -12.32
N VAL A 82 -6.85 -5.67 -11.23
CA VAL A 82 -6.14 -6.56 -10.28
C VAL A 82 -6.49 -8.02 -10.53
N ILE A 83 -5.49 -8.84 -10.83
CA ILE A 83 -5.64 -10.28 -11.10
C ILE A 83 -4.62 -11.03 -10.25
N GLU A 84 -5.07 -11.94 -9.38
CA GLU A 84 -4.21 -12.78 -8.52
C GLU A 84 -3.11 -12.01 -7.75
N ASP A 85 -3.39 -10.77 -7.32
CA ASP A 85 -2.46 -9.84 -6.65
C ASP A 85 -1.48 -9.08 -7.56
N MET A 86 -1.57 -9.22 -8.88
CA MET A 86 -0.87 -8.37 -9.85
C MET A 86 -1.78 -7.24 -10.36
N VAL A 87 -1.20 -6.06 -10.53
CA VAL A 87 -1.91 -4.88 -11.04
C VAL A 87 -1.55 -4.66 -12.51
N TYR A 88 -2.57 -4.57 -13.34
CA TYR A 88 -2.48 -4.38 -14.78
C TYR A 88 -3.21 -3.11 -15.22
N CYS A 89 -2.78 -2.58 -16.35
CA CYS A 89 -3.50 -1.57 -17.10
C CYS A 89 -4.58 -2.24 -17.97
N GLU A 90 -5.60 -1.50 -18.41
CA GLU A 90 -6.65 -2.06 -19.28
C GLU A 90 -6.10 -2.73 -20.56
N ASP A 91 -5.00 -2.20 -21.11
CA ASP A 91 -4.28 -2.76 -22.26
C ASP A 91 -3.39 -3.96 -21.90
N CYS A 92 -2.92 -4.03 -20.66
CA CYS A 92 -1.92 -4.98 -20.19
C CYS A 92 -2.53 -6.21 -19.53
N LYS A 93 -3.84 -6.16 -19.25
CA LYS A 93 -4.54 -7.26 -18.61
C LYS A 93 -4.38 -8.51 -19.48
N PRO A 94 -4.01 -9.67 -18.91
CA PRO A 94 -4.07 -10.92 -19.65
C PRO A 94 -5.50 -11.10 -20.17
N ASN A 95 -5.63 -11.25 -21.49
CA ASN A 95 -6.89 -11.72 -22.04
C ASN A 95 -7.07 -13.16 -21.53
N GLU A 96 -8.15 -13.42 -20.80
CA GLU A 96 -8.65 -14.78 -20.60
C GLU A 96 -9.15 -15.28 -21.97
N GLU A 97 -8.23 -15.59 -22.88
CA GLU A 97 -8.52 -16.37 -24.07
C GLU A 97 -8.35 -17.85 -23.70
N GLU A 98 -9.50 -18.52 -23.68
CA GLU A 98 -9.77 -19.95 -23.40
C GLU A 98 -8.94 -20.94 -24.24
#